data_AF-A0A8H7XDS9-F1
#
_entry.id   AF-A0A8H7XDS9-F1
#
_cell.length_a   1.000
_cell.length_b   1.000
_cell.length_c   1.000
_cell.angle_alpha   90.00
_cell.angle_beta   90.00
_cell.angle_gamma   90.00
#
_symmetry.space_group_name_H-M   'P 1'
#
loop_
_entity.id
_entity.type
_entity.pdbx_description
1 polymer ?
#
loop_
_entity_poly.entity_id
_entity_poly.type
_entity_poly.pdbx_seq_one_letter_code
_entity_poly.pdbx_strand_id
1 'polypeptide(L)'
;MIAARDFNTIQIVGDKVIKSSKSDGILGELFFYAHMPTKLLPVFSTGFAVDYLPETGNYTLEMEYRQGLTFSHLLVGRSITEGRLLTLLTALHSIHTTSSTLTPRLPISPALGEKFSQHSTSRSSHGVVNIYANYGVKLRSRYYNNTTRYAALGPNSAECFSRLNEFLDTYEAEERGVHVPIIHGDPVFSNAILSPDDKSVSFIDVRCQLEDTLTMEGDIHYDLAKVLQSLLGYDHILFMDIAALSSSNFPVEMMEPLLEEADERILAGLRDVFWRFLDEKYAVTVHKKTLLRITASLLFSLIPLRKVELGPLFLRMCKGTLEMARGIPYQRGVVGGGGAAAAAVDGGSVRAMKEEVLLGNEEIEILVDMESFSVS
;
A
#
# COMPACT_ATOMS: atom_id res chain seq x y z
N MET A 1 -8.46 2.35 -18.04
CA MET A 1 -8.50 3.34 -16.94
C MET A 1 -8.95 2.60 -15.69
N ILE A 2 -8.12 2.48 -14.65
CA ILE A 2 -8.54 1.90 -13.38
C ILE A 2 -9.52 2.90 -12.76
N ALA A 3 -10.72 2.45 -12.41
CA ALA A 3 -11.77 3.32 -11.89
C ALA A 3 -11.25 4.12 -10.67
N ALA A 4 -11.65 5.40 -10.58
CA ALA A 4 -11.48 6.17 -9.36
C ALA A 4 -12.13 5.39 -8.20
N ARG A 5 -11.60 5.55 -6.98
CA ARG A 5 -12.30 5.01 -5.81
C ARG A 5 -13.70 5.62 -5.75
N ASP A 6 -14.70 4.82 -5.39
CA ASP A 6 -16.13 5.14 -5.48
C ASP A 6 -16.56 6.44 -4.75
N PHE A 7 -15.69 7.04 -3.95
CA PHE A 7 -15.92 8.26 -3.18
C PHE A 7 -15.21 9.53 -3.71
N ASN A 8 -14.40 9.42 -4.76
CA ASN A 8 -13.71 10.57 -5.36
C ASN A 8 -14.25 10.88 -6.75
N THR A 9 -14.56 12.15 -7.01
CA THR A 9 -14.86 12.66 -8.35
C THR A 9 -13.59 13.24 -8.96
N ILE A 10 -13.28 12.85 -10.19
CA ILE A 10 -12.12 13.34 -10.95
C ILE A 10 -12.62 14.06 -12.19
N GLN A 11 -12.16 15.29 -12.41
CA GLN A 11 -12.41 16.09 -13.60
C GLN A 11 -11.08 16.52 -14.21
N ILE A 12 -10.97 16.44 -15.54
CA ILE A 12 -9.80 16.92 -16.28
C ILE A 12 -10.22 18.19 -17.02
N VAL A 13 -9.55 19.30 -16.74
CA VAL A 13 -9.84 20.62 -17.33
C VAL A 13 -8.53 21.18 -17.89
N GLY A 14 -8.34 21.09 -19.20
CA GLY A 14 -7.10 21.50 -19.85
C GLY A 14 -5.90 20.66 -19.38
N ASP A 15 -4.90 21.32 -18.81
CA ASP A 15 -3.68 20.73 -18.24
C ASP A 15 -3.80 20.40 -16.75
N LYS A 16 -5.02 20.38 -16.21
CA LYS A 16 -5.29 20.20 -14.78
C LYS A 16 -6.21 19.02 -14.49
N VAL A 17 -6.00 18.45 -13.32
CA VAL A 17 -6.90 17.50 -12.66
C VAL A 17 -7.48 18.18 -11.43
N ILE A 18 -8.81 18.14 -11.34
CA ILE A 18 -9.56 18.53 -10.15
C ILE A 18 -10.10 17.24 -9.52
N LYS A 19 -9.65 16.95 -8.31
CA LYS A 19 -10.11 15.82 -7.50
C LYS A 19 -10.95 16.36 -6.34
N SER A 20 -12.18 15.87 -6.22
CA SER A 20 -13.10 16.24 -5.15
C SER A 20 -13.53 15.01 -4.37
N SER A 21 -13.73 15.17 -3.06
CA SER A 21 -14.15 14.07 -2.18
C SER A 21 -15.01 14.58 -1.03
N LYS A 22 -15.91 13.72 -0.53
CA LYS A 22 -16.61 13.92 0.76
C LYS A 22 -16.00 13.11 1.90
N SER A 23 -14.98 12.30 1.62
CA SER A 23 -14.36 11.42 2.58
C SER A 23 -13.08 12.03 3.14
N ASP A 24 -12.91 11.95 4.46
CA ASP A 24 -11.66 12.32 5.15
C ASP A 24 -10.46 11.49 4.67
N GLY A 25 -10.68 10.37 3.97
CA GLY A 25 -9.62 9.56 3.39
C GLY A 25 -8.79 10.25 2.27
N ILE A 26 -9.17 11.47 1.84
CA ILE A 26 -8.35 12.31 0.96
C ILE A 26 -7.39 13.25 1.72
N LEU A 27 -7.58 13.44 3.03
CA LEU A 27 -6.84 14.43 3.81
C LEU A 27 -5.33 14.24 3.74
N GLY A 28 -4.85 12.99 3.73
CA GLY A 28 -3.44 12.70 3.58
C GLY A 28 -2.86 13.19 2.25
N GLU A 29 -3.60 13.04 1.14
CA GLU A 29 -3.17 13.55 -0.16
C GLU A 29 -3.17 15.09 -0.20
N LEU A 30 -4.20 15.73 0.36
CA LEU A 30 -4.22 17.20 0.52
C LEU A 30 -3.04 17.69 1.36
N PHE A 31 -2.79 17.02 2.48
CA PHE A 31 -1.69 17.35 3.38
C PHE A 31 -0.35 17.23 2.67
N PHE A 32 -0.16 16.19 1.86
CA PHE A 32 1.04 16.05 1.04
C PHE A 32 1.21 17.21 0.08
N TYR A 33 0.21 17.53 -0.76
CA TYR A 33 0.35 18.61 -1.74
C TYR A 33 0.51 19.99 -1.09
N ALA A 34 -0.08 20.20 0.09
CA ALA A 34 0.12 21.41 0.87
C ALA A 34 1.58 21.56 1.35
N HIS A 35 2.31 20.47 1.62
CA HIS A 35 3.63 20.50 2.28
C HIS A 35 4.78 19.87 1.47
N MET A 36 4.52 19.37 0.26
CA MET A 36 5.48 18.58 -0.53
C MET A 36 6.77 19.37 -0.82
N PRO A 37 7.96 18.85 -0.45
CA PRO A 37 9.23 19.51 -0.76
C PRO A 37 9.43 19.80 -2.25
N THR A 38 10.07 20.93 -2.58
CA THR A 38 10.36 21.32 -3.98
C THR A 38 11.18 20.28 -4.74
N LYS A 39 12.05 19.55 -4.04
CA LYS A 39 12.86 18.46 -4.61
C LYS A 39 12.02 17.32 -5.19
N LEU A 40 10.75 17.18 -4.78
CA LEU A 40 9.85 16.13 -5.27
C LEU A 40 8.95 16.58 -6.43
N LEU A 41 8.98 17.84 -6.85
CA LEU A 41 8.25 18.32 -8.03
C LEU A 41 8.54 17.53 -9.32
N PRO A 42 9.75 16.99 -9.56
CA PRO A 42 10.00 16.17 -10.75
C PRO A 42 9.29 14.82 -10.74
N VAL A 43 8.86 14.32 -9.58
CA VAL A 43 8.31 12.95 -9.41
C VAL A 43 6.85 12.92 -8.95
N PHE A 44 6.22 14.07 -8.72
CA PHE A 44 4.79 14.20 -8.41
C PHE A 44 4.17 15.33 -9.23
N SER A 45 2.86 15.32 -9.44
CA SER A 45 2.16 16.47 -10.05
C SER A 45 2.44 17.78 -9.31
N THR A 46 2.46 18.89 -10.04
CA THR A 46 2.46 20.21 -9.38
C THR A 46 1.08 20.46 -8.77
N GLY A 47 1.00 20.66 -7.45
CA GLY A 47 -0.23 21.11 -6.79
C GLY A 47 -0.47 22.61 -7.03
N PHE A 48 -1.70 22.97 -7.36
CA PHE A 48 -2.12 24.37 -7.58
C PHE A 48 -2.96 24.89 -6.41
N ALA A 49 -3.87 24.08 -5.89
CA ALA A 49 -4.73 24.44 -4.76
C ALA A 49 -5.18 23.21 -3.97
N VAL A 50 -5.41 23.41 -2.67
CA VAL A 50 -6.05 22.45 -1.77
C VAL A 50 -7.06 23.21 -0.92
N ASP A 51 -8.25 22.65 -0.71
CA ASP A 51 -9.24 23.28 0.16
C ASP A 51 -10.25 22.29 0.77
N TYR A 52 -10.99 22.78 1.76
CA TYR A 52 -12.18 22.16 2.31
C TYR A 52 -13.29 23.21 2.37
N LEU A 53 -14.44 22.91 1.75
CA LEU A 53 -15.60 23.78 1.64
C LEU A 53 -16.67 23.35 2.66
N PRO A 54 -16.79 24.00 3.84
CA PRO A 54 -17.68 23.56 4.91
C PRO A 54 -19.15 23.54 4.53
N GLU A 55 -19.56 24.41 3.61
CA GLU A 55 -20.95 24.54 3.15
C GLU A 55 -21.42 23.29 2.40
N THR A 56 -20.49 22.59 1.74
CA THR A 56 -20.78 21.39 0.95
C THR A 56 -20.17 20.12 1.52
N GLY A 57 -19.30 20.25 2.53
CA GLY A 57 -18.53 19.15 3.10
C GLY A 57 -17.53 18.55 2.11
N ASN A 58 -17.12 19.30 1.07
CA ASN A 58 -16.25 18.79 0.02
C ASN A 58 -14.80 19.23 0.23
N TYR A 59 -13.90 18.26 0.09
CA TYR A 59 -12.48 18.45 -0.12
C TYR A 59 -12.19 18.64 -1.60
N THR A 60 -11.23 19.51 -1.92
CA THR A 60 -10.78 19.75 -3.30
C THR A 60 -9.25 19.77 -3.40
N LEU A 61 -8.75 19.16 -4.47
CA LEU A 61 -7.35 19.19 -4.89
C LEU A 61 -7.29 19.56 -6.37
N GLU A 62 -6.59 20.64 -6.69
CA GLU A 62 -6.28 21.03 -8.05
C GLU A 62 -4.78 20.79 -8.29
N MET A 63 -4.45 19.98 -9.29
CA MET A 63 -3.07 19.61 -9.59
C MET A 63 -2.83 19.42 -11.09
N GLU A 64 -1.57 19.41 -11.49
CA GLU A 64 -1.12 19.16 -12.85
C GLU A 64 -1.60 17.79 -13.37
N TYR A 65 -2.13 17.79 -14.60
CA TYR A 65 -2.42 16.57 -15.34
C TYR A 65 -1.13 15.99 -15.94
N ARG A 66 -0.73 14.81 -15.44
CA ARG A 66 0.43 14.06 -15.96
C ARG A 66 0.00 13.19 -17.14
N GLN A 67 0.50 13.51 -18.33
CA GLN A 67 0.33 12.68 -19.52
C GLN A 67 1.26 11.47 -19.46
N GLY A 68 0.80 10.34 -20.02
CA GLY A 68 1.61 9.13 -20.09
C GLY A 68 0.81 7.84 -19.95
N LEU A 69 1.52 6.73 -19.75
CA LEU A 69 0.95 5.42 -19.47
C LEU A 69 1.30 4.99 -18.06
N THR A 70 0.35 4.37 -17.35
CA THR A 70 0.68 3.79 -16.05
C THR A 70 1.57 2.56 -16.22
N PHE A 71 2.38 2.26 -15.21
CA PHE A 71 3.20 1.06 -15.21
C PHE A 71 2.36 -0.23 -15.27
N SER A 72 1.11 -0.22 -14.80
CA SER A 72 0.19 -1.37 -14.98
C SER A 72 -0.10 -1.64 -16.45
N HIS A 73 -0.40 -0.59 -17.24
CA HIS A 73 -0.65 -0.75 -18.67
C HIS A 73 0.61 -1.22 -19.41
N LEU A 74 1.79 -0.70 -19.01
CA LEU A 74 3.06 -1.17 -19.56
C LEU A 74 3.33 -2.64 -19.21
N LEU A 75 3.03 -3.05 -17.98
CA LEU A 75 3.24 -4.43 -17.52
C LEU A 75 2.30 -5.41 -18.23
N VAL A 76 0.99 -5.18 -18.16
CA VAL A 76 -0.03 -6.05 -18.77
C VAL A 76 0.11 -6.07 -20.30
N GLY A 77 0.53 -4.96 -20.90
CA GLY A 77 0.86 -4.86 -22.32
C GLY A 77 2.26 -5.37 -22.69
N ARG A 78 2.97 -6.06 -21.79
CA ARG A 78 4.34 -6.63 -21.99
C ARG A 78 5.36 -5.63 -22.55
N SER A 79 5.19 -4.37 -22.21
CA SER A 79 5.98 -3.23 -22.68
C SER A 79 6.91 -2.68 -21.59
N ILE A 80 6.79 -3.15 -20.35
CA ILE A 80 7.74 -2.79 -19.30
C ILE A 80 9.12 -3.40 -19.58
N THR A 81 10.17 -2.59 -19.46
CA THR A 81 11.56 -3.00 -19.63
C THR A 81 12.33 -2.80 -18.34
N GLU A 82 13.51 -3.40 -18.22
CA GLU A 82 14.44 -3.15 -17.12
C GLU A 82 14.71 -1.64 -16.94
N GLY A 83 15.00 -0.92 -18.03
CA GLY A 83 15.26 0.51 -18.00
C GLY A 83 14.07 1.31 -17.45
N ARG A 84 12.85 1.00 -17.89
CA ARG A 84 11.62 1.66 -17.40
C ARG A 84 11.40 1.38 -15.91
N LEU A 85 11.61 0.15 -15.45
CA LEU A 85 11.53 -0.19 -14.02
C LEU A 85 12.58 0.56 -13.21
N LEU A 86 13.83 0.65 -13.68
CA LEU A 86 14.89 1.41 -13.02
C LEU A 86 14.54 2.90 -12.89
N THR A 87 13.87 3.49 -13.89
CA THR A 87 13.37 4.87 -13.79
C THR A 87 12.35 5.01 -12.65
N LEU A 88 11.39 4.09 -12.52
CA LEU A 88 10.42 4.08 -11.41
C LEU A 88 11.11 3.92 -10.06
N LEU A 89 12.02 2.96 -9.93
CA LEU A 89 12.72 2.68 -8.67
C LEU A 89 13.62 3.86 -8.25
N THR A 90 14.25 4.52 -9.21
CA THR A 90 15.05 5.73 -8.98
C THR A 90 14.17 6.88 -8.49
N ALA A 91 13.02 7.09 -9.12
CA ALA A 91 12.05 8.09 -8.68
C ALA A 91 11.54 7.78 -7.26
N LEU A 92 11.17 6.53 -6.95
CA LEU A 92 10.74 6.14 -5.60
C LEU A 92 11.85 6.31 -4.56
N HIS A 93 13.09 5.93 -4.89
CA HIS A 93 14.23 6.14 -4.01
C HIS A 93 14.48 7.64 -3.72
N SER A 94 14.22 8.52 -4.70
CA SER A 94 14.32 9.97 -4.48
C SER A 94 13.28 10.48 -3.46
N ILE A 95 12.10 9.84 -3.39
CA ILE A 95 11.09 10.11 -2.36
C ILE A 95 11.66 9.74 -0.99
N HIS A 96 12.12 8.50 -0.83
CA HIS A 96 12.63 7.98 0.45
C HIS A 96 13.87 8.70 0.99
N THR A 97 14.66 9.30 0.11
CA THR A 97 15.90 10.02 0.48
C THR A 97 15.72 11.54 0.59
N THR A 98 14.54 12.06 0.27
CA THR A 98 14.24 13.49 0.42
C THR A 98 13.85 13.81 1.86
N SER A 99 14.50 14.81 2.44
CA SER A 99 14.12 15.35 3.75
C SER A 99 12.77 16.09 3.67
N SER A 100 11.96 15.94 4.71
CA SER A 100 10.74 16.72 4.91
C SER A 100 11.03 18.02 5.66
N THR A 101 10.39 19.12 5.27
CA THR A 101 10.46 20.41 5.99
C THR A 101 9.13 20.82 6.64
N LEU A 102 8.04 20.06 6.39
CA LEU A 102 6.66 20.33 6.83
C LEU A 102 6.22 21.81 6.68
N THR A 103 6.83 22.55 5.75
CA THR A 103 6.51 23.95 5.51
C THR A 103 5.41 24.01 4.46
N PRO A 104 4.25 24.63 4.74
CA PRO A 104 3.22 24.81 3.74
C PRO A 104 3.76 25.55 2.52
N ARG A 105 3.45 25.04 1.34
CA ARG A 105 3.77 25.64 0.04
C ARG A 105 2.53 26.14 -0.70
N LEU A 106 1.38 25.57 -0.38
CA LEU A 106 0.09 26.04 -0.85
C LEU A 106 -0.63 26.75 0.31
N PRO A 107 -1.48 27.76 0.02
CA PRO A 107 -2.36 28.33 1.01
C PRO A 107 -3.26 27.26 1.63
N ILE A 108 -3.43 27.31 2.95
CA ILE A 108 -4.32 26.42 3.70
C ILE A 108 -5.42 27.30 4.28
N SER A 109 -6.68 27.06 3.90
CA SER A 109 -7.82 27.79 4.48
C SER A 109 -7.97 27.46 5.96
N PRO A 110 -8.56 28.34 6.79
CA PRO A 110 -8.78 28.06 8.20
C PRO A 110 -9.54 26.74 8.44
N ALA A 111 -10.53 26.45 7.60
CA ALA A 111 -11.34 25.23 7.70
C ALA A 111 -10.53 23.97 7.39
N LEU A 112 -9.69 24.00 6.34
CA LEU A 112 -8.78 22.88 6.05
C LEU A 112 -7.70 22.73 7.13
N GLY A 113 -7.18 23.84 7.67
CA GLY A 113 -6.22 23.83 8.76
C GLY A 113 -6.78 23.20 10.04
N GLU A 114 -8.06 23.41 10.34
CA GLU A 114 -8.76 22.74 11.45
C GLU A 114 -8.83 21.22 11.20
N LYS A 115 -9.21 20.80 9.99
CA LYS A 115 -9.19 19.37 9.61
C LYS A 115 -7.81 18.75 9.75
N PHE A 116 -6.76 19.42 9.28
CA PHE A 116 -5.39 18.92 9.47
C PHE A 116 -5.02 18.79 10.94
N SER A 117 -5.42 19.75 11.78
CA SER A 117 -5.12 19.73 13.21
C SER A 117 -5.81 18.58 13.93
N GLN A 118 -7.09 18.31 13.61
CA GLN A 118 -7.86 17.20 14.18
C GLN A 118 -7.20 15.82 13.93
N HIS A 119 -6.53 15.66 12.78
CA HIS A 119 -5.84 14.44 12.39
C HIS A 119 -4.31 14.48 12.63
N SER A 120 -3.78 15.53 13.26
CA SER A 120 -2.34 15.63 13.58
C SER A 120 -2.04 15.54 15.07
N THR A 121 -3.08 15.56 15.91
CA THR A 121 -3.00 15.52 17.38
C THR A 121 -2.66 14.15 17.96
N SER A 122 -2.74 13.07 17.17
CA SER A 122 -2.44 11.69 17.56
C SER A 122 -0.96 11.30 17.52
N ARG A 123 -0.03 12.28 17.55
CA ARG A 123 1.39 11.95 17.81
C ARG A 123 1.46 11.25 19.17
N SER A 124 2.20 10.13 19.24
CA SER A 124 2.39 9.35 20.46
C SER A 124 2.80 10.24 21.65
N SER A 125 2.66 9.75 22.87
CA SER A 125 3.09 10.44 24.11
C SER A 125 4.55 10.93 24.10
N HIS A 126 5.35 10.53 23.11
CA HIS A 126 6.75 10.94 22.90
C HIS A 126 6.99 11.77 21.62
N GLY A 127 5.93 12.18 20.91
CA GLY A 127 6.05 13.00 19.69
C GLY A 127 6.55 12.25 18.45
N VAL A 128 6.68 10.93 18.52
CA VAL A 128 7.18 10.07 17.43
C VAL A 128 6.02 9.48 16.63
N VAL A 129 6.13 9.48 15.31
CA VAL A 129 5.16 8.86 14.38
C VAL A 129 5.21 7.34 14.50
N ASN A 130 4.06 6.68 14.70
CA ASN A 130 4.00 5.22 14.63
C ASN A 130 4.02 4.75 13.18
N ILE A 131 5.21 4.45 12.65
CA ILE A 131 5.37 3.94 11.27
C ILE A 131 4.76 2.56 11.04
N TYR A 132 4.35 1.85 12.10
CA TYR A 132 3.75 0.51 12.01
C TYR A 132 2.23 0.51 11.92
N ALA A 133 1.58 1.66 12.10
CA ALA A 133 0.12 1.78 12.19
C ALA A 133 -0.62 1.21 10.95
N ASN A 134 0.04 1.16 9.79
CA ASN A 134 -0.53 0.59 8.57
C ASN A 134 -0.34 -0.94 8.41
N TYR A 135 0.22 -1.64 9.40
CA TYR A 135 0.46 -3.09 9.37
C TYR A 135 -0.60 -3.88 10.15
N GLY A 136 -0.29 -4.27 11.39
CA GLY A 136 -1.05 -5.26 12.16
C GLY A 136 -2.49 -4.82 12.41
N VAL A 137 -2.67 -3.56 12.83
CA VAL A 137 -4.02 -2.99 13.08
C VAL A 137 -4.88 -3.07 11.83
N LYS A 138 -4.33 -2.67 10.68
CA LYS A 138 -5.02 -2.70 9.39
C LYS A 138 -5.38 -4.12 8.94
N LEU A 139 -4.46 -5.07 9.10
CA LEU A 139 -4.71 -6.49 8.77
C LEU A 139 -5.87 -7.03 9.63
N ARG A 140 -5.81 -6.83 10.95
CA ARG A 140 -6.83 -7.27 11.91
C ARG A 140 -8.19 -6.63 11.61
N SER A 141 -8.23 -5.31 11.47
CA SER A 141 -9.44 -4.56 11.14
C SER A 141 -10.12 -5.11 9.88
N ARG A 142 -9.35 -5.30 8.79
CA ARG A 142 -9.90 -5.85 7.54
C ARG A 142 -10.40 -7.28 7.69
N TYR A 143 -9.68 -8.12 8.41
CA TYR A 143 -10.08 -9.51 8.64
C TYR A 143 -11.37 -9.61 9.44
N TYR A 144 -11.42 -8.96 10.61
CA TYR A 144 -12.56 -9.05 11.53
C TYR A 144 -13.81 -8.33 10.99
N ASN A 145 -13.66 -7.23 10.25
CA ASN A 145 -14.79 -6.53 9.65
C ASN A 145 -15.35 -7.26 8.39
N ASN A 146 -14.69 -8.33 7.93
CA ASN A 146 -15.09 -9.07 6.72
C ASN A 146 -15.02 -10.58 6.93
N THR A 147 -15.30 -11.07 8.15
CA THR A 147 -15.19 -12.49 8.52
C THR A 147 -15.91 -13.42 7.55
N THR A 148 -17.12 -13.06 7.10
CA THR A 148 -17.88 -13.85 6.11
C THR A 148 -17.11 -14.03 4.79
N ARG A 149 -16.47 -12.96 4.28
CA ARG A 149 -15.66 -13.05 3.04
C ARG A 149 -14.45 -13.96 3.22
N TYR A 150 -13.76 -13.88 4.34
CA TYR A 150 -12.59 -14.72 4.60
C TYR A 150 -12.96 -16.18 4.91
N ALA A 151 -14.06 -16.41 5.62
CA ALA A 151 -14.58 -17.75 5.93
C ALA A 151 -14.98 -18.50 4.65
N ALA A 152 -15.56 -17.81 3.67
CA ALA A 152 -15.91 -18.37 2.37
C ALA A 152 -14.68 -18.91 1.59
N LEU A 153 -13.47 -18.45 1.90
CA LEU A 153 -12.22 -18.93 1.29
C LEU A 153 -11.64 -20.18 1.98
N GLY A 154 -12.29 -20.68 3.03
CA GLY A 154 -11.92 -21.90 3.74
C GLY A 154 -10.76 -21.75 4.74
N PRO A 155 -10.31 -22.86 5.36
CA PRO A 155 -9.39 -22.85 6.50
C PRO A 155 -8.01 -22.26 6.19
N ASN A 156 -7.57 -22.32 4.94
CA ASN A 156 -6.32 -21.71 4.47
C ASN A 156 -6.28 -20.19 4.74
N SER A 157 -7.42 -19.53 4.68
CA SER A 157 -7.56 -18.09 4.95
C SER A 157 -7.21 -17.76 6.41
N ALA A 158 -7.75 -18.53 7.35
CA ALA A 158 -7.48 -18.39 8.78
C ALA A 158 -6.01 -18.73 9.13
N GLU A 159 -5.45 -19.78 8.52
CA GLU A 159 -4.03 -20.12 8.68
C GLU A 159 -3.11 -18.99 8.19
N CYS A 160 -3.41 -18.41 7.02
CA CYS A 160 -2.65 -17.25 6.51
C CYS A 160 -2.77 -16.06 7.45
N PHE A 161 -3.98 -15.72 7.90
CA PHE A 161 -4.19 -14.63 8.84
C PHE A 161 -3.37 -14.80 10.11
N SER A 162 -3.42 -15.98 10.75
CA SER A 162 -2.69 -16.24 11.99
C SER A 162 -1.18 -16.04 11.82
N ARG A 163 -0.59 -16.59 10.75
CA ARG A 163 0.85 -16.43 10.46
C ARG A 163 1.25 -15.00 10.16
N LEU A 164 0.42 -14.28 9.40
CA LEU A 164 0.68 -12.89 9.04
C LEU A 164 0.56 -12.00 10.27
N ASN A 165 -0.45 -12.22 11.11
CA ASN A 165 -0.64 -11.45 12.33
C ASN A 165 0.54 -11.64 13.29
N GLU A 166 0.95 -12.88 13.56
CA GLU A 166 2.13 -13.18 14.39
C GLU A 166 3.40 -12.53 13.85
N PHE A 167 3.61 -12.60 12.53
CA PHE A 167 4.75 -11.94 11.89
C PHE A 167 4.73 -10.43 12.08
N LEU A 168 3.60 -9.77 11.86
CA LEU A 168 3.50 -8.31 11.99
C LEU A 168 3.65 -7.86 13.45
N ASP A 169 3.07 -8.60 14.40
CA ASP A 169 3.25 -8.33 15.82
C ASP A 169 4.73 -8.44 16.21
N THR A 170 5.43 -9.47 15.72
CA THR A 170 6.88 -9.62 15.93
C THR A 170 7.68 -8.51 15.25
N TYR A 171 7.32 -8.14 14.02
CA TYR A 171 8.01 -7.11 13.24
C TYR A 171 7.94 -5.73 13.90
N GLU A 172 6.79 -5.39 14.47
CA GLU A 172 6.58 -4.16 15.25
C GLU A 172 7.27 -4.24 16.61
N ALA A 173 7.12 -5.34 17.36
CA ALA A 173 7.75 -5.51 18.67
C ALA A 173 9.29 -5.53 18.62
N GLU A 174 9.88 -6.00 17.52
CA GLU A 174 11.33 -5.99 17.28
C GLU A 174 11.82 -4.69 16.60
N GLU A 175 10.95 -3.69 16.41
CA GLU A 175 11.26 -2.39 15.78
C GLU A 175 12.00 -2.51 14.43
N ARG A 176 11.56 -3.47 13.59
CA ARG A 176 12.28 -3.83 12.35
C ARG A 176 12.01 -2.91 11.17
N GLY A 177 11.06 -1.99 11.34
CA GLY A 177 10.76 -0.92 10.38
C GLY A 177 11.95 0.00 10.15
N VAL A 178 12.06 0.53 8.93
CA VAL A 178 13.11 1.49 8.58
C VAL A 178 12.44 2.80 8.27
N HIS A 179 12.49 3.70 9.25
CA HIS A 179 11.92 5.04 9.15
C HIS A 179 12.58 5.86 8.03
N VAL A 180 11.75 6.54 7.25
CA VAL A 180 12.17 7.65 6.37
C VAL A 180 11.24 8.85 6.50
N PRO A 181 11.73 10.06 6.17
CA PRO A 181 10.95 11.28 6.29
C PRO A 181 9.71 11.33 5.37
N ILE A 182 9.78 10.64 4.22
CA ILE A 182 8.74 10.66 3.19
C ILE A 182 8.59 9.27 2.59
N ILE A 183 7.38 8.73 2.63
CA ILE A 183 6.93 7.60 1.81
C ILE A 183 5.76 8.03 0.93
N HIS A 184 5.50 7.31 -0.15
CA HIS A 184 4.29 7.43 -0.95
C HIS A 184 3.09 6.76 -0.28
N GLY A 185 3.30 5.59 0.33
CA GLY A 185 2.27 4.77 1.00
C GLY A 185 1.35 3.97 0.07
N ASP A 186 1.50 4.04 -1.25
CA ASP A 186 0.79 3.19 -2.22
C ASP A 186 1.42 3.18 -3.63
N PRO A 187 2.76 3.03 -3.79
CA PRO A 187 3.43 3.11 -5.09
C PRO A 187 3.27 1.83 -5.94
N VAL A 188 2.06 1.26 -5.97
CA VAL A 188 1.72 0.20 -6.94
C VAL A 188 1.80 0.75 -8.36
N PHE A 189 2.00 -0.12 -9.36
CA PHE A 189 2.20 0.30 -10.75
C PHE A 189 1.05 1.13 -11.35
N SER A 190 -0.16 1.04 -10.81
CA SER A 190 -1.29 1.86 -11.27
C SER A 190 -1.14 3.33 -10.90
N ASN A 191 -0.33 3.62 -9.88
CA ASN A 191 -0.11 4.94 -9.30
C ASN A 191 1.21 5.57 -9.78
N ALA A 192 1.88 4.94 -10.73
CA ALA A 192 3.09 5.45 -11.37
C ALA A 192 2.83 5.63 -12.87
N ILE A 193 3.12 6.83 -13.39
CA ILE A 193 2.93 7.22 -14.79
C ILE A 193 4.29 7.43 -15.43
N LEU A 194 4.57 6.71 -16.51
CA LEU A 194 5.73 6.97 -17.37
C LEU A 194 5.40 8.07 -18.37
N SER A 195 6.26 9.08 -18.46
CA SER A 195 6.11 10.17 -19.42
C SER A 195 6.14 9.67 -20.89
N PRO A 196 5.52 10.38 -21.85
CA PRO A 196 5.51 9.96 -23.25
C PRO A 196 6.90 9.84 -23.90
N ASP A 197 7.92 10.49 -23.33
CA ASP A 197 9.30 10.43 -23.81
C ASP A 197 10.16 9.38 -23.07
N ASP A 198 9.55 8.57 -22.19
CA ASP A 198 10.17 7.53 -21.36
C ASP A 198 11.26 8.01 -20.39
N LYS A 199 11.39 9.33 -20.16
CA LYS A 199 12.49 9.90 -19.36
C LYS A 199 12.15 10.10 -17.89
N SER A 200 10.88 10.24 -17.54
CA SER A 200 10.48 10.53 -16.17
C SER A 200 9.28 9.69 -15.73
N VAL A 201 9.20 9.50 -14.41
CA VAL A 201 8.09 8.83 -13.74
C VAL A 201 7.46 9.82 -12.79
N SER A 202 6.15 9.95 -12.86
CA SER A 202 5.34 10.72 -11.92
C SER A 202 4.45 9.80 -11.11
N PHE A 203 4.41 10.01 -9.81
CA PHE A 203 3.53 9.32 -8.89
C PHE A 203 2.27 10.14 -8.60
N ILE A 204 1.16 9.44 -8.33
CA ILE A 204 -0.14 9.99 -7.98
C ILE A 204 -0.78 9.18 -6.83
N ASP A 205 -1.83 9.70 -6.20
CA ASP A 205 -2.58 8.97 -5.15
C ASP A 205 -1.71 8.56 -3.93
N VAL A 206 -0.86 9.49 -3.52
CA VAL A 206 -0.06 9.44 -2.28
C VAL A 206 -0.97 9.42 -1.05
N ARG A 207 -0.60 8.63 -0.04
CA ARG A 207 -1.45 8.40 1.14
C ARG A 207 -1.23 9.39 2.26
N CYS A 208 0.04 9.66 2.60
CA CYS A 208 0.47 10.52 3.71
C CYS A 208 -0.43 10.54 4.96
N GLN A 209 -0.86 9.34 5.35
CA GLN A 209 -1.73 9.11 6.48
C GLN A 209 -1.47 7.71 7.04
N LEU A 210 -1.25 7.66 8.36
CA LEU A 210 -1.07 6.44 9.14
C LEU A 210 -2.21 6.41 10.17
N GLU A 211 -3.21 5.55 9.93
CA GLU A 211 -4.49 5.58 10.65
C GLU A 211 -5.12 6.99 10.62
N ASP A 212 -5.35 7.61 11.77
CA ASP A 212 -5.90 8.96 11.87
C ASP A 212 -4.83 10.04 11.86
N THR A 213 -3.54 9.67 11.75
CA THR A 213 -2.41 10.60 11.81
C THR A 213 -1.97 11.05 10.41
N LEU A 214 -2.06 12.34 10.12
CA LEU A 214 -1.46 12.92 8.91
C LEU A 214 0.05 13.02 9.04
N THR A 215 0.76 12.39 8.12
CA THR A 215 2.23 12.37 8.11
C THR A 215 2.76 11.90 6.76
N MET A 216 3.88 12.49 6.33
CA MET A 216 4.62 11.97 5.18
C MET A 216 5.56 10.82 5.57
N GLU A 217 5.89 10.71 6.85
CA GLU A 217 6.85 9.73 7.37
C GLU A 217 6.30 8.31 7.33
N GLY A 218 7.19 7.34 7.26
CA GLY A 218 6.78 5.93 7.28
C GLY A 218 7.94 4.96 7.18
N ASP A 219 7.59 3.70 6.97
CA ASP A 219 8.53 2.59 6.80
C ASP A 219 8.78 2.33 5.30
N ILE A 220 10.04 2.36 4.85
CA ILE A 220 10.38 2.07 3.43
C ILE A 220 9.91 0.68 3.00
N HIS A 221 9.86 -0.28 3.92
CA HIS A 221 9.44 -1.63 3.58
C HIS A 221 7.99 -1.65 3.11
N TYR A 222 7.15 -0.72 3.54
CA TYR A 222 5.77 -0.62 3.11
C TYR A 222 5.68 -0.27 1.61
N ASP A 223 6.40 0.76 1.17
CA ASP A 223 6.43 1.19 -0.23
C ASP A 223 7.11 0.17 -1.14
N LEU A 224 8.23 -0.39 -0.70
CA LEU A 224 8.93 -1.45 -1.43
C LEU A 224 8.05 -2.70 -1.56
N ALA A 225 7.27 -3.04 -0.54
CA ALA A 225 6.35 -4.17 -0.58
C ALA A 225 5.19 -3.93 -1.54
N LYS A 226 4.76 -2.68 -1.73
CA LYS A 226 3.74 -2.27 -2.71
C LYS A 226 4.24 -2.36 -4.15
N VAL A 227 5.48 -1.98 -4.41
CA VAL A 227 6.12 -2.23 -5.71
C VAL A 227 6.25 -3.73 -5.96
N LEU A 228 6.72 -4.49 -4.96
CA LEU A 228 6.83 -5.94 -5.07
C LEU A 228 5.47 -6.62 -5.28
N GLN A 229 4.39 -6.06 -4.73
CA GLN A 229 3.02 -6.51 -4.98
C GLN A 229 2.72 -6.53 -6.49
N SER A 230 3.04 -5.44 -7.20
CA SER A 230 2.93 -5.35 -8.66
C SER A 230 3.80 -6.38 -9.38
N LEU A 231 5.05 -6.53 -8.93
CA LEU A 231 6.01 -7.50 -9.48
C LEU A 231 5.68 -8.98 -9.20
N LEU A 232 4.71 -9.25 -8.33
CA LEU A 232 4.15 -10.58 -8.09
C LEU A 232 2.87 -10.87 -8.88
N GLY A 233 2.47 -9.96 -9.78
CA GLY A 233 1.33 -10.15 -10.67
C GLY A 233 0.04 -9.49 -10.24
N TYR A 234 0.07 -8.61 -9.24
CA TYR A 234 -1.11 -7.90 -8.75
C TYR A 234 -1.88 -7.20 -9.88
N ASP A 235 -1.16 -6.47 -10.73
CA ASP A 235 -1.74 -5.70 -11.82
C ASP A 235 -2.38 -6.59 -12.88
N HIS A 236 -1.82 -7.78 -13.17
CA HIS A 236 -2.47 -8.73 -14.08
C HIS A 236 -3.84 -9.15 -13.57
N ILE A 237 -3.98 -9.43 -12.26
CA ILE A 237 -5.26 -9.79 -11.65
C ILE A 237 -6.27 -8.64 -11.73
N LEU A 238 -5.83 -7.39 -11.56
CA LEU A 238 -6.72 -6.24 -11.68
C LEU A 238 -7.30 -6.06 -13.09
N PHE A 239 -6.59 -6.53 -14.11
CA PHE A 239 -6.99 -6.45 -15.51
C PHE A 239 -7.64 -7.74 -16.03
N MET A 240 -7.81 -8.77 -15.18
CA MET A 240 -8.49 -10.00 -15.58
C MET A 240 -9.97 -9.74 -15.89
N ASP A 241 -10.45 -10.38 -16.95
CA ASP A 241 -11.88 -10.43 -17.24
C ASP A 241 -12.59 -11.40 -16.29
N ILE A 242 -13.34 -10.83 -15.35
CA ILE A 242 -14.08 -11.59 -14.34
C ILE A 242 -15.20 -12.41 -14.98
N ALA A 243 -15.77 -11.97 -16.12
CA ALA A 243 -16.79 -12.75 -16.81
C ALA A 243 -16.23 -14.09 -17.33
N ALA A 244 -14.95 -14.12 -17.72
CA ALA A 244 -14.26 -15.34 -18.10
C ALA A 244 -14.04 -16.30 -16.91
N LEU A 245 -13.81 -15.76 -15.70
CA LEU A 245 -13.66 -16.53 -14.46
C LEU A 245 -14.97 -17.18 -14.00
N SER A 246 -16.11 -16.51 -14.15
CA SER A 246 -17.42 -17.04 -13.72
C SER A 246 -18.01 -18.06 -14.69
N SER A 247 -17.59 -18.06 -15.96
CA SER A 247 -18.09 -18.98 -17.00
C SER A 247 -17.38 -20.34 -16.99
N SER A 248 -16.20 -20.39 -16.37
CA SER A 248 -15.45 -21.60 -16.15
C SER A 248 -15.73 -22.05 -14.72
N ASN A 249 -16.11 -23.32 -14.53
CA ASN A 249 -15.99 -23.98 -13.23
C ASN A 249 -14.49 -24.12 -12.92
N PHE A 250 -13.74 -23.02 -12.83
CA PHE A 250 -12.32 -23.05 -12.48
C PHE A 250 -12.24 -23.81 -11.17
N PRO A 251 -11.70 -25.03 -11.17
CA PRO A 251 -11.26 -25.60 -9.94
C PRO A 251 -10.14 -24.64 -9.53
N VAL A 252 -10.34 -23.88 -8.45
CA VAL A 252 -9.25 -23.21 -7.75
C VAL A 252 -8.40 -24.30 -7.05
N GLU A 253 -8.22 -25.44 -7.70
CA GLU A 253 -7.22 -26.43 -7.38
C GLU A 253 -5.88 -25.81 -7.73
N MET A 254 -4.91 -26.00 -6.83
CA MET A 254 -3.63 -25.31 -6.85
C MET A 254 -2.72 -25.66 -8.05
N MET A 255 -3.23 -26.31 -9.10
CA MET A 255 -2.44 -26.87 -10.20
C MET A 255 -2.23 -25.94 -11.41
N GLU A 256 -3.20 -25.08 -11.78
CA GLU A 256 -3.01 -24.23 -12.96
C GLU A 256 -2.25 -22.94 -12.65
N PRO A 257 -1.24 -22.51 -13.42
CA PRO A 257 -0.53 -21.25 -13.20
C PRO A 257 -1.48 -20.04 -13.10
N LEU A 258 -1.18 -19.09 -12.21
CA LEU A 258 -2.00 -17.88 -12.04
C LEU A 258 -1.86 -16.92 -13.23
N LEU A 259 -0.71 -16.96 -13.89
CA LEU A 259 -0.33 -16.10 -15.00
C LEU A 259 0.18 -16.96 -16.15
N GLU A 260 0.11 -16.43 -17.38
CA GLU A 260 0.75 -17.07 -18.52
C GLU A 260 2.27 -17.16 -18.31
N GLU A 261 2.89 -18.20 -18.86
CA GLU A 261 4.34 -18.43 -18.71
C GLU A 261 5.17 -17.23 -19.21
N ALA A 262 4.71 -16.55 -20.26
CA ALA A 262 5.38 -15.36 -20.77
C ALA A 262 5.38 -14.20 -19.76
N ASP A 263 4.26 -13.97 -19.07
CA ASP A 263 4.14 -12.92 -18.06
C ASP A 263 4.97 -13.26 -16.82
N GLU A 264 4.96 -14.53 -16.39
CA GLU A 264 5.77 -14.98 -15.26
C GLU A 264 7.28 -14.81 -15.54
N ARG A 265 7.73 -15.09 -16.78
CA ARG A 265 9.13 -14.85 -17.17
C ARG A 265 9.50 -13.37 -17.14
N ILE A 266 8.61 -12.48 -17.60
CA ILE A 266 8.83 -11.03 -17.53
C ILE A 266 8.93 -10.59 -16.06
N LEU A 267 7.97 -10.97 -15.23
CA LEU A 267 7.94 -10.62 -13.81
C LEU A 267 9.16 -11.16 -13.07
N ALA A 268 9.63 -12.37 -13.39
CA ALA A 268 10.85 -12.93 -12.82
C ALA A 268 12.07 -12.03 -13.10
N GLY A 269 12.28 -11.63 -14.36
CA GLY A 269 13.37 -10.72 -14.72
C GLY A 269 13.26 -9.36 -14.04
N LEU A 270 12.05 -8.80 -13.95
CA LEU A 270 11.82 -7.54 -13.25
C LEU A 270 12.05 -7.64 -11.73
N ARG A 271 11.73 -8.77 -11.10
CA ARG A 271 12.05 -9.01 -9.68
C ARG A 271 13.55 -9.06 -9.45
N ASP A 272 14.31 -9.65 -10.37
CA ASP A 272 15.78 -9.66 -10.27
C ASP A 272 16.36 -8.24 -10.34
N VAL A 273 15.85 -7.41 -11.26
CA VAL A 273 16.21 -5.98 -11.35
C VAL A 273 15.86 -5.24 -10.06
N PHE A 274 14.66 -5.48 -9.52
CA PHE A 274 14.21 -4.89 -8.26
C PHE A 274 15.14 -5.23 -7.11
N TRP A 275 15.47 -6.51 -6.90
CA TRP A 275 16.34 -6.93 -5.81
C TRP A 275 17.75 -6.36 -5.94
N ARG A 276 18.33 -6.40 -7.15
CA ARG A 276 19.65 -5.80 -7.40
C ARG A 276 19.64 -4.30 -7.11
N PHE A 277 18.58 -3.58 -7.50
CA PHE A 277 18.45 -2.16 -7.17
C PHE A 277 18.39 -1.91 -5.67
N LEU A 278 17.67 -2.74 -4.90
CA LEU A 278 17.63 -2.61 -3.44
C LEU A 278 19.02 -2.79 -2.82
N ASP A 279 19.73 -3.83 -3.23
CA ASP A 279 21.08 -4.14 -2.75
C ASP A 279 22.10 -3.02 -3.09
N GLU A 280 21.92 -2.34 -4.23
CA GLU A 280 22.84 -1.29 -4.69
C GLU A 280 22.53 0.11 -4.14
N LYS A 281 21.26 0.45 -3.93
CA LYS A 281 20.84 1.84 -3.66
C LYS A 281 20.44 2.10 -2.22
N TYR A 282 19.86 1.14 -1.53
CA TYR A 282 19.44 1.34 -0.14
C TYR A 282 20.60 1.03 0.80
N ALA A 283 20.96 2.01 1.63
CA ALA A 283 22.05 1.85 2.60
C ALA A 283 21.72 0.83 3.69
N VAL A 284 20.44 0.64 3.99
CA VAL A 284 19.96 -0.36 4.96
C VAL A 284 19.71 -1.67 4.24
N THR A 285 20.15 -2.78 4.85
CA THR A 285 19.90 -4.12 4.32
C THR A 285 18.41 -4.45 4.37
N VAL A 286 17.75 -4.42 3.21
CA VAL A 286 16.36 -4.86 3.06
C VAL A 286 16.31 -6.38 2.92
N HIS A 287 15.95 -7.08 3.99
CA HIS A 287 15.92 -8.54 3.97
C HIS A 287 14.75 -9.06 3.12
N LYS A 288 15.03 -9.77 2.03
CA LYS A 288 14.03 -10.30 1.07
C LYS A 288 12.86 -11.03 1.74
N LYS A 289 13.14 -11.89 2.73
CA LYS A 289 12.09 -12.61 3.49
C LYS A 289 11.13 -11.70 4.23
N THR A 290 11.62 -10.61 4.81
CA THR A 290 10.79 -9.64 5.53
C THR A 290 9.88 -8.92 4.55
N LEU A 291 10.46 -8.45 3.43
CA LEU A 291 9.69 -7.75 2.42
C LEU A 291 8.61 -8.63 1.79
N LEU A 292 8.91 -9.90 1.48
CA LEU A 292 7.93 -10.85 0.98
C LEU A 292 6.78 -11.09 1.99
N ARG A 293 7.07 -11.20 3.29
CA ARG A 293 6.01 -11.38 4.30
C ARG A 293 5.14 -10.13 4.45
N ILE A 294 5.72 -8.94 4.34
CA ILE A 294 4.95 -7.68 4.27
C ILE A 294 4.10 -7.66 3.00
N THR A 295 4.65 -7.98 1.83
CA THR A 295 3.87 -8.05 0.59
C THR A 295 2.73 -9.06 0.69
N ALA A 296 2.96 -10.23 1.30
CA ALA A 296 1.91 -11.22 1.54
C ALA A 296 0.77 -10.66 2.43
N SER A 297 1.10 -9.90 3.48
CA SER A 297 0.07 -9.27 4.33
C SER A 297 -0.75 -8.22 3.59
N LEU A 298 -0.10 -7.45 2.70
CA LEU A 298 -0.77 -6.48 1.84
C LEU A 298 -1.71 -7.16 0.85
N LEU A 299 -1.26 -8.24 0.18
CA LEU A 299 -2.07 -9.04 -0.74
C LEU A 299 -3.29 -9.64 -0.04
N PHE A 300 -3.09 -10.27 1.12
CA PHE A 300 -4.17 -10.82 1.92
C PHE A 300 -5.21 -9.75 2.29
N SER A 301 -4.73 -8.58 2.70
CA SER A 301 -5.57 -7.46 3.09
C SER A 301 -6.40 -6.86 1.92
N LEU A 302 -6.15 -7.25 0.66
CA LEU A 302 -6.93 -6.76 -0.49
C LEU A 302 -8.19 -7.58 -0.77
N ILE A 303 -8.31 -8.79 -0.21
CA ILE A 303 -9.46 -9.69 -0.39
C ILE A 303 -10.82 -8.97 -0.20
N PRO A 304 -11.06 -8.21 0.88
CA PRO A 304 -12.36 -7.56 1.07
C PRO A 304 -12.54 -6.29 0.23
N LEU A 305 -11.49 -5.77 -0.40
CA LEU A 305 -11.51 -4.49 -1.12
C LEU A 305 -11.76 -4.62 -2.62
N ARG A 306 -11.90 -5.85 -3.11
CA ARG A 306 -12.12 -6.16 -4.52
C ARG A 306 -13.37 -7.01 -4.68
N LYS A 307 -13.75 -7.29 -5.94
CA LYS A 307 -14.89 -8.15 -6.23
C LYS A 307 -14.67 -9.54 -5.63
N VAL A 308 -15.75 -10.18 -5.19
CA VAL A 308 -15.69 -11.42 -4.38
C VAL A 308 -14.98 -12.54 -5.14
N GLU A 309 -15.15 -12.57 -6.47
CA GLU A 309 -14.56 -13.52 -7.41
C GLU A 309 -13.03 -13.49 -7.42
N LEU A 310 -12.42 -12.35 -7.07
CA LEU A 310 -10.96 -12.19 -7.01
C LEU A 310 -10.36 -12.64 -5.67
N GLY A 311 -11.19 -12.85 -4.64
CA GLY A 311 -10.75 -13.26 -3.30
C GLY A 311 -9.84 -14.50 -3.29
N PRO A 312 -10.23 -15.60 -3.97
CA PRO A 312 -9.39 -16.80 -4.06
C PRO A 312 -8.03 -16.54 -4.73
N LEU A 313 -7.98 -15.66 -5.74
CA LEU A 313 -6.73 -15.32 -6.44
C LEU A 313 -5.79 -14.55 -5.52
N PHE A 314 -6.29 -13.57 -4.76
CA PHE A 314 -5.48 -12.84 -3.78
C PHE A 314 -4.98 -13.74 -2.64
N LEU A 315 -5.82 -14.66 -2.15
CA LEU A 315 -5.39 -15.64 -1.16
C LEU A 315 -4.28 -16.54 -1.72
N ARG A 316 -4.41 -16.97 -2.98
CA ARG A 316 -3.39 -17.77 -3.65
C ARG A 316 -2.07 -17.00 -3.81
N MET A 317 -2.10 -15.74 -4.24
CA MET A 317 -0.91 -14.90 -4.30
C MET A 317 -0.24 -14.77 -2.93
N CYS A 318 -1.03 -14.51 -1.87
CA CYS A 318 -0.55 -14.43 -0.50
C CYS A 318 0.19 -15.71 -0.11
N LYS A 319 -0.42 -16.88 -0.33
CA LYS A 319 0.20 -18.19 -0.03
C LYS A 319 1.51 -18.38 -0.82
N GLY A 320 1.50 -18.14 -2.12
CA GLY A 320 2.71 -18.24 -2.95
C GLY A 320 3.84 -17.35 -2.45
N THR A 321 3.51 -16.12 -2.06
CA THR A 321 4.46 -15.16 -1.48
C THR A 321 5.03 -15.63 -0.14
N LEU A 322 4.21 -16.24 0.72
CA LEU A 322 4.66 -16.84 1.98
C LEU A 322 5.58 -18.05 1.74
N GLU A 323 5.32 -18.87 0.74
CA GLU A 323 6.21 -19.99 0.37
C GLU A 323 7.56 -19.49 -0.18
N MET A 324 7.57 -18.45 -1.01
CA MET A 324 8.81 -17.79 -1.42
C MET A 324 9.62 -17.31 -0.21
N ALA A 325 8.95 -16.71 0.78
CA ALA A 325 9.61 -16.26 2.00
C ALA A 325 10.16 -17.42 2.85
N ARG A 326 9.51 -18.59 2.84
CA ARG A 326 9.97 -19.80 3.55
C ARG A 326 11.24 -20.38 2.93
N GLY A 327 11.35 -20.36 1.61
CA GLY A 327 12.52 -20.84 0.87
C GLY A 327 13.80 -20.03 1.10
N ILE A 328 13.70 -18.85 1.73
CA ILE A 328 14.85 -17.99 2.04
C ILE A 328 15.38 -18.32 3.45
N PRO A 329 16.61 -18.87 3.57
CA PRO A 329 17.23 -19.10 4.87
C PRO A 329 17.50 -17.78 5.57
N TYR A 330 17.32 -17.75 6.89
CA TYR A 330 17.78 -16.62 7.69
C TYR A 330 19.27 -16.83 7.94
N GLN A 331 20.14 -16.08 7.26
CA GLN A 331 21.54 -16.07 7.66
C GLN A 331 21.63 -15.32 8.99
N ARG A 332 21.78 -16.05 10.09
CA ARG A 332 22.21 -15.43 11.36
C ARG A 332 23.56 -14.80 11.07
N GLY A 333 23.61 -13.47 11.09
CA GLY A 333 24.88 -12.75 11.11
C GLY A 333 25.72 -13.33 12.24
N VAL A 334 26.85 -13.92 11.89
CA VAL A 334 27.85 -14.34 12.87
C VAL A 334 28.39 -13.04 13.46
N VAL A 335 27.81 -12.61 14.58
CA VAL A 335 28.43 -11.61 15.45
C VAL A 335 29.66 -12.29 16.03
N GLY A 336 30.84 -11.94 15.51
CA GLY A 336 32.11 -12.32 16.10
C GLY A 336 32.32 -11.57 17.42
N GLY A 337 32.84 -12.31 18.42
CA GLY A 337 33.15 -11.82 19.77
C GLY A 337 32.35 -12.61 20.80
N GLY A 338 32.93 -13.53 21.54
CA GLY A 338 33.97 -13.25 22.53
C GLY A 338 33.34 -13.55 23.89
N GLY A 339 33.77 -14.61 24.55
CA GLY A 339 33.06 -15.18 25.70
C GLY A 339 33.06 -14.27 26.94
N ALA A 340 32.00 -14.41 27.75
CA ALA A 340 32.12 -14.50 29.21
C ALA A 340 30.77 -14.89 29.84
N ALA A 341 30.87 -15.90 30.72
CA ALA A 341 30.18 -16.13 31.98
C ALA A 341 28.63 -16.13 32.06
N ALA A 342 28.15 -17.31 32.46
CA ALA A 342 26.82 -17.58 32.97
C ALA A 342 26.55 -16.88 34.31
N ALA A 343 25.30 -16.46 34.51
CA ALA A 343 24.69 -16.34 35.83
C ALA A 343 23.20 -16.67 35.70
N ALA A 344 22.79 -17.70 36.44
CA ALA A 344 21.41 -18.18 36.55
C ALA A 344 20.59 -17.27 37.48
N VAL A 345 19.34 -16.97 37.10
CA VAL A 345 18.29 -16.55 38.05
C VAL A 345 16.94 -17.15 37.62
N ASP A 346 16.20 -17.51 38.65
CA ASP A 346 15.08 -18.43 38.78
C ASP A 346 13.68 -17.79 38.55
N GLY A 347 12.70 -18.68 38.41
CA GLY A 347 11.23 -18.61 38.36
C GLY A 347 10.46 -17.29 38.59
N GLY A 348 9.43 -17.09 37.76
CA GLY A 348 8.41 -16.06 38.03
C GLY A 348 7.21 -16.02 37.08
N SER A 349 6.24 -16.91 37.31
CA SER A 349 4.77 -16.81 37.08
C SER A 349 4.19 -15.95 35.93
N VAL A 350 3.52 -16.64 35.02
CA VAL A 350 2.55 -16.13 34.04
C VAL A 350 1.30 -15.58 34.75
N ARG A 351 0.85 -14.37 34.37
CA ARG A 351 -0.47 -13.85 34.72
C ARG A 351 -1.19 -13.40 33.45
N ALA A 352 -2.23 -14.15 33.08
CA ALA A 352 -3.11 -13.85 31.97
C ALA A 352 -4.01 -12.65 32.32
N MET A 353 -4.02 -11.61 31.48
CA MET A 353 -5.07 -10.60 31.47
C MET A 353 -6.05 -10.92 30.34
N LYS A 354 -7.31 -11.19 30.74
CA LYS A 354 -8.47 -11.17 29.86
C LYS A 354 -8.84 -9.72 29.63
N GLU A 355 -9.00 -9.32 28.38
CA GLU A 355 -9.60 -8.03 28.02
C GLU A 355 -10.95 -8.30 27.33
N GLU A 356 -12.01 -7.75 27.91
CA GLU A 356 -13.39 -7.86 27.47
C GLU A 356 -13.67 -6.89 26.31
N VAL A 357 -14.21 -7.42 25.21
CA VAL A 357 -14.68 -6.65 24.06
C VAL A 357 -16.15 -6.30 24.28
N LEU A 358 -16.45 -5.00 24.40
CA LEU A 358 -17.81 -4.45 24.34
C LEU A 358 -18.17 -4.17 22.88
N LEU A 359 -19.06 -5.00 22.33
CA LEU A 359 -19.68 -4.85 21.03
C LEU A 359 -20.88 -3.89 21.14
N GLY A 360 -20.83 -2.79 20.40
CA GLY A 360 -21.99 -1.96 20.08
C GLY A 360 -22.32 -2.11 18.60
N ASN A 361 -23.40 -2.82 18.31
CA ASN A 361 -23.98 -2.96 16.97
C ASN A 361 -24.83 -1.73 16.63
N GLU A 362 -24.63 -1.15 15.45
CA GLU A 362 -25.73 -0.53 14.69
C GLU A 362 -25.57 -0.89 13.21
N GLU A 363 -26.51 -1.72 12.73
CA GLU A 363 -26.70 -2.10 11.33
C GLU A 363 -27.43 -0.96 10.60
N ILE A 364 -26.95 -0.60 9.41
CA ILE A 364 -27.75 0.12 8.42
C ILE A 364 -27.62 -0.62 7.08
N GLU A 365 -28.65 -1.40 6.75
CA GLU A 365 -28.90 -1.92 5.40
C GLU A 365 -29.29 -0.77 4.47
N ILE A 366 -28.61 -0.65 3.32
CA ILE A 366 -29.12 0.13 2.18
C ILE A 366 -29.11 -0.78 0.95
N LEU A 367 -30.31 -1.23 0.59
CA LEU A 367 -30.69 -1.74 -0.72
C LEU A 367 -30.61 -0.59 -1.74
N VAL A 368 -29.90 -0.79 -2.85
CA VAL A 368 -30.02 0.10 -4.02
C VAL A 368 -30.53 -0.73 -5.20
N ASP A 369 -31.72 -0.34 -5.63
CA ASP A 369 -32.45 -0.84 -6.78
C ASP A 369 -31.73 -0.42 -8.07
N MET A 370 -31.46 -1.38 -8.96
CA MET A 370 -30.84 -1.15 -10.25
C MET A 370 -31.91 -1.09 -11.32
N GLU A 371 -32.44 0.09 -11.61
CA GLU A 371 -33.11 0.33 -12.89
C GLU A 371 -33.05 1.81 -13.30
N SER A 372 -32.79 2.01 -14.60
CA SER A 372 -32.87 3.25 -15.38
C SER A 372 -31.70 4.24 -15.30
N PHE A 373 -30.81 4.19 -16.30
CA PHE A 373 -30.37 5.40 -16.99
C PHE A 373 -30.20 5.12 -18.49
N SER A 374 -31.19 5.55 -19.25
CA SER A 374 -31.14 5.71 -20.70
C SER A 374 -30.32 6.94 -21.06
N VAL A 375 -29.46 6.80 -22.06
CA VAL A 375 -28.65 7.86 -22.66
C VAL A 375 -29.54 8.77 -23.51
N SER A 376 -29.38 10.08 -23.36
CA SER A 376 -29.63 11.06 -24.42
C SER A 376 -28.45 11.99 -24.54
#